data_AF-A0AAU7RMB3-F1
#
_entry.id   AF-A0AAU7RMB3-F1
#
_cell.length_a   1.000
_cell.length_b   1.000
_cell.length_c   1.000
_cell.angle_alpha   90.00
_cell.angle_beta   90.00
_cell.angle_gamma   90.00
#
_symmetry.space_group_name_H-M   'P 1'
#
loop_
_entity.id
_entity.type
_entity.pdbx_description
1 polymer ?
#
loop_
_entity_poly.entity_id
_entity_poly.type
_entity_poly.pdbx_seq_one_letter_code
_entity_poly.pdbx_strand_id
1 'polypeptide(L)'
;MAAQFSELKKHYYRQIKYHLTRPKPPILTERFSGPVLVVGSAPVSNKPMDFDESFRVITINGSQTVTKGWGIEVPDVTLVQFNQIEGTNTNAVEVRRVLNGERTKMLYVLLWRKEFQRLEDGLKAFNYGYDKLEIVDRYKRMALLDRVGGVKCSELGADDKCSNGINAVLFALYNGATEVIITGINPDSGGHVYNTENLARLHVRKDREVLERLLKRGYPVFTSDPAVSRSIGLPLWKGRAEVGRVQEAAAKTTRAELKQTVAANPSLG
;
A
#
# COMPACT_ATOMS: atom_id res chain seq x y z
N MET A 1 9.22 15.44 30.35
CA MET A 1 8.57 14.67 31.44
C MET A 1 7.08 14.41 31.16
N ALA A 2 6.17 15.40 31.21
CA ALA A 2 4.72 15.17 31.02
C ALA A 2 4.31 14.67 29.61
N ALA A 3 4.93 15.19 28.55
CA ALA A 3 4.67 14.76 27.18
C ALA A 3 5.04 13.28 26.93
N GLN A 4 6.18 12.84 27.48
CA GLN A 4 6.63 11.44 27.40
C GLN A 4 5.69 10.49 28.13
N PHE A 5 5.18 10.88 29.30
CA PHE A 5 4.21 10.07 30.04
C PHE A 5 2.88 9.91 29.29
N SER A 6 2.42 10.96 28.62
CA SER A 6 1.18 10.92 27.82
C SER A 6 1.29 10.02 26.58
N GLU A 7 2.44 10.05 25.89
CA GLU A 7 2.71 9.18 24.74
C GLU A 7 2.87 7.73 25.17
N LEU A 8 3.53 7.48 26.31
CA LEU A 8 3.66 6.15 26.88
C LEU A 8 2.30 5.56 27.28
N LYS A 9 1.42 6.36 27.91
CA LYS A 9 0.05 5.95 28.24
C LYS A 9 -0.75 5.59 26.98
N LYS A 10 -0.63 6.41 25.92
CA LYS A 10 -1.26 6.12 24.62
C LYS A 10 -0.70 4.85 23.98
N HIS A 11 0.60 4.60 24.08
CA HIS A 11 1.25 3.39 23.59
C HIS A 11 0.62 2.14 24.22
N TYR A 12 0.64 2.06 25.55
CA TYR A 12 0.11 0.92 26.27
C TYR A 12 -1.37 0.74 26.03
N TYR A 13 -2.17 1.82 26.09
CA TYR A 13 -3.60 1.74 25.79
C TYR A 13 -3.85 1.13 24.39
N ARG A 14 -3.10 1.56 23.38
CA ARG A 14 -3.27 1.05 22.01
C ARG A 14 -2.83 -0.40 21.87
N GLN A 15 -1.70 -0.79 22.46
CA GLN A 15 -1.22 -2.17 22.44
C GLN A 15 -2.21 -3.09 23.14
N ILE A 16 -2.66 -2.72 24.34
CA ILE A 16 -3.66 -3.47 25.10
C ILE A 16 -4.95 -3.59 24.27
N LYS A 17 -5.48 -2.48 23.75
CA LYS A 17 -6.68 -2.50 22.92
C LYS A 17 -6.51 -3.37 21.68
N TYR A 18 -5.38 -3.29 20.98
CA TYR A 18 -5.09 -4.12 19.81
C TYR A 18 -5.10 -5.61 20.16
N HIS A 19 -4.44 -6.01 21.25
CA HIS A 19 -4.38 -7.40 21.67
C HIS A 19 -5.71 -7.95 22.18
N LEU A 20 -6.52 -7.12 22.86
CA LEU A 20 -7.83 -7.50 23.34
C LEU A 20 -8.86 -7.58 22.21
N THR A 21 -8.88 -6.60 21.31
CA THR A 21 -9.90 -6.54 20.23
C THR A 21 -9.55 -7.40 19.02
N ARG A 22 -8.27 -7.77 18.84
CA ARG A 22 -7.77 -8.61 17.74
C ARG A 22 -8.34 -8.17 16.38
N PRO A 23 -8.14 -6.90 15.99
CA PRO A 23 -8.71 -6.35 14.77
C PRO A 23 -8.28 -7.17 13.56
N LYS A 24 -9.18 -7.34 12.61
CA LYS A 24 -8.88 -7.96 11.32
C LYS A 24 -8.42 -6.89 10.33
N PRO A 25 -7.46 -7.18 9.44
CA PRO A 25 -7.16 -6.29 8.33
C PRO A 25 -8.40 -6.05 7.44
N PRO A 26 -8.45 -4.93 6.69
CA PRO A 26 -9.53 -4.71 5.73
C PRO A 26 -9.43 -5.75 4.60
N ILE A 27 -10.59 -6.25 4.16
CA ILE A 27 -10.70 -7.31 3.16
C ILE A 27 -11.55 -6.86 1.97
N LEU A 28 -11.22 -7.36 0.79
CA LEU A 28 -12.13 -7.36 -0.34
C LEU A 28 -13.13 -8.51 -0.22
N THR A 29 -14.34 -8.28 -0.73
CA THR A 29 -15.33 -9.36 -0.89
C THR A 29 -14.78 -10.46 -1.80
N GLU A 30 -14.14 -10.05 -2.90
CA GLU A 30 -13.45 -10.93 -3.83
C GLU A 30 -11.95 -10.66 -3.75
N ARG A 31 -11.18 -11.68 -3.37
CA ARG A 31 -9.73 -11.56 -3.29
C ARG A 31 -9.13 -11.43 -4.68
N PHE A 32 -7.96 -10.81 -4.73
CA PHE A 32 -7.14 -10.78 -5.93
C PHE A 32 -6.69 -12.20 -6.28
N SER A 33 -6.61 -12.45 -7.59
CA SER A 33 -6.15 -13.71 -8.19
C SER A 33 -5.04 -13.50 -9.22
N GLY A 34 -4.53 -12.26 -9.31
CA GLY A 34 -3.54 -11.84 -10.30
C GLY A 34 -2.71 -10.65 -9.79
N PRO A 35 -1.88 -10.07 -10.67
CA PRO A 35 -0.97 -8.99 -10.29
C PRO A 35 -1.74 -7.72 -9.92
N VAL A 36 -1.21 -6.98 -8.95
CA VAL A 36 -1.80 -5.73 -8.48
C VAL A 36 -0.82 -4.58 -8.71
N LEU A 37 -1.27 -3.59 -9.47
CA LEU A 37 -0.58 -2.31 -9.64
C LEU A 37 -1.03 -1.33 -8.55
N VAL A 38 -0.10 -0.90 -7.71
CA VAL A 38 -0.32 0.13 -6.69
C VAL A 38 0.30 1.44 -7.16
N VAL A 39 -0.54 2.45 -7.37
CA VAL A 39 -0.16 3.76 -7.88
C VAL A 39 -0.21 4.79 -6.77
N GLY A 40 0.95 5.34 -6.45
CA GLY A 40 1.10 6.43 -5.49
C GLY A 40 1.15 7.80 -6.15
N SER A 41 1.40 8.81 -5.31
CA SER A 41 1.35 10.21 -5.74
C SER A 41 2.73 10.80 -6.09
N ALA A 42 3.83 10.05 -6.21
CA ALA A 42 5.13 10.65 -6.53
C ALA A 42 5.14 11.29 -7.93
N PRO A 43 5.98 12.32 -8.18
CA PRO A 43 5.98 13.04 -9.45
C PRO A 43 6.24 12.18 -10.69
N VAL A 44 7.03 11.11 -10.53
CA VAL A 44 7.31 10.14 -11.60
C VAL A 44 6.60 8.84 -11.28
N SER A 45 5.82 8.37 -12.25
CA SER A 45 5.17 7.06 -12.23
C SER A 45 5.26 6.45 -13.63
N ASN A 46 5.59 5.16 -13.72
CA ASN A 46 5.72 4.42 -14.97
C ASN A 46 4.65 3.32 -15.01
N LYS A 47 3.94 3.23 -16.13
CA LYS A 47 3.04 2.10 -16.40
C LYS A 47 3.89 0.82 -16.39
N PRO A 48 3.49 -0.24 -15.66
CA PRO A 48 4.25 -1.48 -15.70
C PRO A 48 4.29 -2.03 -17.13
N MET A 49 5.42 -2.68 -17.47
CA MET A 49 5.48 -3.57 -18.63
C MET A 49 4.33 -4.58 -18.56
N ASP A 50 3.91 -5.11 -19.72
CA ASP A 50 2.88 -6.17 -19.86
C ASP A 50 1.53 -5.92 -19.15
N PHE A 51 1.22 -4.67 -18.80
CA PHE A 51 -0.05 -4.29 -18.21
C PHE A 51 -1.22 -4.62 -19.15
N ASP A 52 -2.17 -5.38 -18.63
CA ASP A 52 -3.42 -5.76 -19.30
C ASP A 52 -4.56 -5.86 -18.28
N GLU A 53 -5.72 -6.35 -18.73
CA GLU A 53 -6.95 -6.47 -17.92
C GLU A 53 -6.85 -7.48 -16.77
N SER A 54 -5.83 -8.34 -16.75
CA SER A 54 -5.61 -9.27 -15.63
C SER A 54 -5.07 -8.56 -14.38
N PHE A 55 -4.51 -7.35 -14.54
CA PHE A 55 -4.04 -6.54 -13.43
C PHE A 55 -5.22 -5.92 -12.69
N ARG A 56 -5.10 -5.84 -11.37
CA ARG A 56 -5.96 -4.98 -10.54
C ARG A 56 -5.24 -3.72 -10.16
N VAL A 57 -5.97 -2.61 -10.07
CA VAL A 57 -5.39 -1.29 -9.87
C VAL A 57 -5.83 -0.70 -8.54
N ILE A 58 -4.86 -0.38 -7.70
CA ILE A 58 -5.06 0.37 -6.46
C ILE A 58 -4.47 1.76 -6.62
N THR A 59 -5.28 2.80 -6.42
CA THR A 59 -4.83 4.19 -6.39
C THR A 59 -4.83 4.73 -4.95
N ILE A 60 -3.95 5.68 -4.69
CA ILE A 60 -3.83 6.37 -3.40
C ILE A 60 -4.13 7.86 -3.57
N ASN A 61 -5.07 8.38 -2.78
CA ASN A 61 -5.53 9.77 -2.88
C ASN A 61 -5.82 10.17 -4.34
N GLY A 62 -5.24 11.28 -4.82
CA GLY A 62 -5.43 11.79 -6.18
C GLY A 62 -4.59 11.11 -7.28
N SER A 63 -3.91 9.99 -7.00
CA SER A 63 -3.07 9.30 -8.01
C SER A 63 -3.85 8.66 -9.16
N GLN A 64 -5.19 8.63 -9.09
CA GLN A 64 -6.06 8.25 -10.21
C GLN A 64 -5.81 9.11 -11.47
N THR A 65 -5.33 10.35 -11.33
CA THR A 65 -4.89 11.17 -12.47
C THR A 65 -3.81 10.49 -13.32
N VAL A 66 -2.91 9.73 -12.68
CA VAL A 66 -1.84 8.99 -13.36
C VAL A 66 -2.42 7.81 -14.14
N THR A 67 -3.31 7.03 -13.52
CA THR A 67 -3.91 5.85 -14.17
C THR A 67 -4.81 6.24 -15.34
N LYS A 68 -5.51 7.38 -15.23
CA LYS A 68 -6.29 7.96 -16.33
C LYS A 68 -5.41 8.25 -17.55
N GLY A 69 -4.21 8.80 -17.35
CA GLY A 69 -3.22 9.00 -18.43
C GLY A 69 -2.76 7.70 -19.10
N TRP A 70 -3.00 6.54 -18.48
CA TRP A 70 -2.70 5.22 -19.03
C TRP A 70 -3.91 4.52 -19.65
N GLY A 71 -5.06 5.20 -19.74
CA GLY A 71 -6.33 4.66 -20.23
C GLY A 71 -7.12 3.86 -19.19
N ILE A 72 -6.75 3.95 -17.90
CA ILE A 72 -7.45 3.26 -16.81
C ILE A 72 -8.36 4.27 -16.11
N GLU A 73 -9.62 4.32 -16.55
CA GLU A 73 -10.58 5.32 -16.05
C GLU A 73 -11.05 5.03 -14.63
N VAL A 74 -11.38 3.76 -14.33
CA VAL A 74 -11.94 3.35 -13.04
C VAL A 74 -11.01 2.34 -12.36
N PRO A 75 -10.27 2.73 -11.30
CA PRO A 75 -9.48 1.79 -10.52
C PRO A 75 -10.37 0.80 -9.76
N ASP A 76 -9.83 -0.39 -9.48
CA ASP A 76 -10.55 -1.41 -8.69
C ASP A 76 -10.64 -0.99 -7.22
N VAL A 77 -9.60 -0.34 -6.70
CA VAL A 77 -9.57 0.14 -5.31
C VAL A 77 -8.96 1.52 -5.24
N THR A 78 -9.51 2.40 -4.39
CA THR A 78 -8.89 3.67 -4.03
C THR A 78 -8.78 3.80 -2.52
N LEU A 79 -7.58 4.14 -2.02
CA LEU A 79 -7.34 4.44 -0.60
C LEU A 79 -7.17 5.95 -0.43
N VAL A 80 -8.09 6.58 0.31
CA VAL A 80 -8.08 8.04 0.54
C VAL A 80 -7.85 8.34 2.02
N GLN A 81 -6.90 9.23 2.32
CA GLN A 81 -6.72 9.75 3.67
C GLN A 81 -7.90 10.66 4.06
N PHE A 82 -8.46 10.52 5.27
CA PHE A 82 -9.61 11.32 5.72
C PHE A 82 -9.46 12.84 5.46
N ASN A 83 -8.24 13.37 5.62
CA ASN A 83 -7.99 14.80 5.47
C ASN A 83 -8.16 15.29 4.01
N GLN A 84 -8.13 14.41 3.01
CA GLN A 84 -8.36 14.84 1.62
C GLN A 84 -9.84 15.13 1.34
N ILE A 85 -10.76 14.59 2.16
CA ILE A 85 -12.21 14.78 1.97
C ILE A 85 -12.64 16.19 2.38
N GLU A 86 -12.20 16.67 3.56
CA GLU A 86 -12.65 17.97 4.10
C GLU A 86 -11.51 18.94 4.40
N GLY A 87 -10.25 18.52 4.23
CA GLY A 87 -9.10 19.36 4.55
C GLY A 87 -9.04 20.60 3.66
N THR A 88 -8.58 21.70 4.23
CA THR A 88 -8.45 23.00 3.56
C THR A 88 -7.04 23.30 3.08
N ASN A 89 -6.06 22.43 3.38
CA ASN A 89 -4.71 22.58 2.85
C ASN A 89 -4.67 22.35 1.33
N THR A 90 -3.66 22.91 0.67
CA THR A 90 -3.48 22.86 -0.78
C THR A 90 -3.55 21.43 -1.31
N ASN A 91 -2.89 20.48 -0.64
CA ASN A 91 -2.93 19.06 -1.01
C ASN A 91 -4.36 18.49 -1.05
N ALA A 92 -5.19 18.79 -0.05
CA ALA A 92 -6.57 18.31 -0.01
C ALA A 92 -7.46 18.97 -1.07
N VAL A 93 -7.24 20.26 -1.33
CA VAL A 93 -7.93 20.97 -2.41
C VAL A 93 -7.57 20.35 -3.76
N GLU A 94 -6.29 20.10 -4.02
CA GLU A 94 -5.83 19.49 -5.28
C GLU A 94 -6.31 18.05 -5.45
N VAL A 95 -6.30 17.23 -4.40
CA VAL A 95 -6.86 15.88 -4.46
C VAL A 95 -8.34 15.93 -4.85
N ARG A 96 -9.14 16.82 -4.25
CA ARG A 96 -10.55 16.96 -4.64
C ARG A 96 -10.71 17.47 -6.06
N ARG A 97 -9.86 18.40 -6.52
CA ARG A 97 -9.89 18.91 -7.89
C ARG A 97 -9.66 17.79 -8.91
N VAL A 98 -8.65 16.94 -8.70
CA VAL A 98 -8.31 15.86 -9.66
C VAL A 98 -9.25 14.67 -9.59
N LEU A 99 -9.92 14.45 -8.45
CA LEU A 99 -10.93 13.40 -8.31
C LEU A 99 -12.34 13.88 -8.65
N ASN A 100 -12.54 15.15 -8.99
CA ASN A 100 -13.87 15.67 -9.24
C ASN A 100 -14.51 15.04 -10.48
N GLY A 101 -15.65 14.37 -10.30
CA GLY A 101 -16.34 13.63 -11.36
C GLY A 101 -15.76 12.26 -11.66
N GLU A 102 -14.70 11.86 -10.96
CA GLU A 102 -14.10 10.53 -11.11
C GLU A 102 -14.82 9.49 -10.23
N ARG A 103 -14.48 8.22 -10.39
CA ARG A 103 -15.02 7.14 -9.55
C ARG A 103 -14.04 5.99 -9.34
N THR A 104 -14.32 5.13 -8.36
CA THR A 104 -13.61 3.88 -8.08
C THR A 104 -14.60 2.74 -7.86
N LYS A 105 -14.19 1.47 -7.96
CA LYS A 105 -15.09 0.37 -7.55
C LYS A 105 -15.18 0.30 -6.03
N MET A 106 -14.04 0.08 -5.35
CA MET A 106 -13.97 0.01 -3.89
C MET A 106 -13.22 1.20 -3.29
N LEU A 107 -13.91 2.02 -2.51
CA LEU A 107 -13.32 3.14 -1.79
C LEU A 107 -13.05 2.78 -0.32
N TYR A 108 -11.78 2.89 0.09
CA TYR A 108 -11.38 2.81 1.50
C TYR A 108 -10.97 4.19 2.01
N VAL A 109 -11.70 4.70 3.01
CA VAL A 109 -11.36 5.98 3.65
C VAL A 109 -10.62 5.71 4.95
N LEU A 110 -9.37 6.15 5.01
CA LEU A 110 -8.47 5.86 6.11
C LEU A 110 -8.62 6.88 7.23
N LEU A 111 -8.86 6.38 8.45
CA LEU A 111 -8.89 7.14 9.70
C LEU A 111 -10.00 8.20 9.76
N TRP A 112 -11.12 7.99 9.07
CA TRP A 112 -12.34 8.78 9.30
C TRP A 112 -12.84 8.57 10.74
N ARG A 113 -13.25 9.66 11.40
CA ARG A 113 -13.66 9.66 12.82
C ARG A 113 -14.99 10.36 13.07
N LYS A 114 -15.61 10.88 12.02
CA LYS A 114 -16.90 11.57 12.10
C LYS A 114 -18.00 10.60 11.66
N GLU A 115 -19.24 11.07 11.69
CA GLU A 115 -20.39 10.30 11.22
C GLU A 115 -20.25 9.88 9.75
N PHE A 116 -20.84 8.74 9.41
CA PHE A 116 -20.81 8.18 8.07
C PHE A 116 -21.50 9.09 7.05
N GLN A 117 -22.65 9.68 7.40
CA GLN A 117 -23.37 10.62 6.52
C GLN A 117 -22.48 11.78 6.08
N ARG A 118 -21.68 12.33 7.00
CA ARG A 118 -20.76 13.43 6.72
C ARG A 118 -19.65 13.02 5.74
N LEU A 119 -19.23 11.75 5.77
CA LEU A 119 -18.29 11.23 4.77
C LEU A 119 -18.93 11.22 3.38
N GLU A 120 -20.15 10.72 3.28
CA GLU A 120 -20.88 10.67 2.00
C GLU A 120 -21.12 12.07 1.44
N ASP A 121 -21.54 13.03 2.30
CA ASP A 121 -21.76 14.41 1.89
C ASP A 121 -20.44 15.07 1.43
N GLY A 122 -19.34 14.79 2.14
CA GLY A 122 -18.00 15.26 1.76
C GLY A 122 -17.55 14.71 0.40
N LEU A 123 -17.84 13.45 0.10
CA LEU A 123 -17.54 12.81 -1.20
C LEU A 123 -18.42 13.37 -2.33
N LYS A 124 -19.71 13.60 -2.05
CA LYS A 124 -20.68 14.21 -2.98
C LYS A 124 -20.31 15.66 -3.33
N ALA A 125 -19.75 16.41 -2.40
CA ALA A 125 -19.40 17.82 -2.59
C ALA A 125 -18.40 18.06 -3.74
N PHE A 126 -17.61 17.06 -4.11
CA PHE A 126 -16.74 17.08 -5.29
C PHE A 126 -17.05 15.94 -6.26
N ASN A 127 -18.28 15.42 -6.26
CA ASN A 127 -18.78 14.43 -7.22
C ASN A 127 -17.87 13.20 -7.39
N TYR A 128 -17.35 12.63 -6.30
CA TYR A 128 -16.54 11.41 -6.37
C TYR A 128 -17.38 10.16 -6.13
N GLY A 129 -17.44 9.29 -7.14
CA GLY A 129 -18.27 8.08 -7.13
C GLY A 129 -17.56 6.83 -6.59
N TYR A 130 -18.34 5.90 -6.05
CA TYR A 130 -17.88 4.57 -5.64
C TYR A 130 -18.98 3.52 -5.76
N ASP A 131 -18.62 2.25 -5.98
CA ASP A 131 -19.59 1.14 -5.92
C ASP A 131 -19.77 0.66 -4.47
N LYS A 132 -18.67 0.65 -3.71
CA LYS A 132 -18.63 0.28 -2.29
C LYS A 132 -17.71 1.21 -1.51
N LEU A 133 -18.08 1.51 -0.27
CA LEU A 133 -17.34 2.39 0.64
C LEU A 133 -17.12 1.71 2.00
N GLU A 134 -15.88 1.73 2.49
CA GLU A 134 -15.55 1.28 3.83
C GLU A 134 -14.59 2.25 4.55
N ILE A 135 -14.81 2.42 5.86
CA ILE A 135 -13.88 3.13 6.73
C ILE A 135 -12.84 2.16 7.31
N VAL A 136 -11.57 2.48 7.11
CA VAL A 136 -10.44 1.76 7.69
C VAL A 136 -9.89 2.54 8.88
N ASP A 137 -10.10 2.01 10.07
CA ASP A 137 -9.58 2.63 11.28
C ASP A 137 -8.08 2.33 11.51
N ARG A 138 -7.54 2.87 12.60
CA ARG A 138 -6.14 2.68 12.98
C ARG A 138 -5.79 1.22 13.24
N TYR A 139 -6.71 0.49 13.86
CA TYR A 139 -6.46 -0.87 14.32
C TYR A 139 -6.46 -1.86 13.15
N LYS A 140 -7.31 -1.64 12.13
CA LYS A 140 -7.27 -2.35 10.85
C LYS A 140 -5.95 -2.12 10.10
N ARG A 141 -5.42 -0.88 10.10
CA ARG A 141 -4.08 -0.57 9.53
C ARG A 141 -2.96 -1.27 10.30
N MET A 142 -3.00 -1.22 11.63
CA MET A 142 -2.03 -1.95 12.47
C MET A 142 -2.07 -3.45 12.19
N ALA A 143 -3.27 -4.02 11.97
CA ALA A 143 -3.43 -5.43 11.63
C ALA A 143 -2.79 -5.81 10.29
N LEU A 144 -2.82 -4.93 9.27
CA LEU A 144 -2.08 -5.16 8.02
C LEU A 144 -0.57 -5.27 8.26
N LEU A 145 -0.01 -4.33 9.03
CA LEU A 145 1.42 -4.31 9.37
C LEU A 145 1.86 -5.55 10.14
N ASP A 146 1.03 -5.98 11.10
CA ASP A 146 1.31 -7.14 11.93
C ASP A 146 1.21 -8.44 11.11
N ARG A 147 0.12 -8.62 10.35
CA ARG A 147 -0.15 -9.89 9.64
C ARG A 147 0.71 -10.11 8.41
N VAL A 148 0.99 -9.07 7.63
CA VAL A 148 1.78 -9.19 6.39
C VAL A 148 3.23 -8.79 6.63
N GLY A 149 3.44 -7.61 7.21
CA GLY A 149 4.78 -7.08 7.50
C GLY A 149 5.49 -7.80 8.65
N GLY A 150 4.76 -8.47 9.55
CA GLY A 150 5.31 -9.02 10.80
C GLY A 150 5.93 -7.95 11.70
N VAL A 151 5.40 -6.73 11.63
CA VAL A 151 5.86 -5.58 12.41
C VAL A 151 4.74 -5.18 13.36
N LYS A 152 5.00 -5.32 14.67
CA LYS A 152 4.14 -4.71 15.68
C LYS A 152 4.38 -3.19 15.66
N CYS A 153 3.33 -2.43 15.42
CA CYS A 153 3.38 -0.97 15.33
C CYS A 153 2.24 -0.38 16.18
N SER A 154 2.53 0.71 16.90
CA SER A 154 1.55 1.42 17.74
C SER A 154 0.92 2.65 17.05
N GLU A 155 1.39 2.97 15.85
CA GLU A 155 1.13 4.18 15.07
C GLU A 155 1.05 5.47 15.93
N LEU A 156 2.01 5.67 16.84
CA LEU A 156 2.01 6.79 17.80
C LEU A 156 2.25 8.14 17.14
N GLY A 157 3.39 8.28 16.46
CA GLY A 157 3.80 9.48 15.73
C GLY A 157 3.80 9.29 14.22
N ALA A 158 4.20 10.33 13.48
CA ALA A 158 4.39 10.22 12.03
C ALA A 158 5.48 9.19 11.70
N ASP A 159 6.56 9.13 12.48
CA ASP A 159 7.69 8.21 12.28
C ASP A 159 7.36 6.72 12.53
N ASP A 160 6.27 6.45 13.25
CA ASP A 160 5.77 5.09 13.51
C ASP A 160 4.75 4.65 12.45
N LYS A 161 4.24 5.57 11.62
CA LYS A 161 3.23 5.27 10.61
C LYS A 161 3.86 4.96 9.26
N CYS A 162 3.30 3.95 8.60
CA CYS A 162 3.52 3.74 7.18
C CYS A 162 2.67 4.70 6.36
N SER A 163 3.18 5.09 5.19
CA SER A 163 2.40 5.83 4.20
C SER A 163 1.21 5.01 3.70
N ASN A 164 0.27 5.68 3.06
CA ASN A 164 -0.86 5.00 2.43
C ASN A 164 -0.42 4.09 1.27
N GLY A 165 0.73 4.39 0.65
CA GLY A 165 1.37 3.52 -0.33
C GLY A 165 1.74 2.16 0.23
N ILE A 166 2.43 2.15 1.36
CA ILE A 166 2.79 0.89 2.01
C ILE A 166 1.56 0.17 2.57
N ASN A 167 0.57 0.89 3.11
CA ASN A 167 -0.69 0.25 3.50
C ASN A 167 -1.38 -0.43 2.29
N ALA A 168 -1.36 0.19 1.12
CA ALA A 168 -1.91 -0.39 -0.12
C ALA A 168 -1.15 -1.65 -0.55
N VAL A 169 0.19 -1.66 -0.45
CA VAL A 169 1.02 -2.84 -0.73
C VAL A 169 0.65 -4.00 0.20
N LEU A 170 0.61 -3.74 1.51
CA LEU A 170 0.26 -4.76 2.50
C LEU A 170 -1.18 -5.25 2.30
N PHE A 171 -2.10 -4.34 1.95
CA PHE A 171 -3.47 -4.68 1.61
C PHE A 171 -3.56 -5.60 0.39
N ALA A 172 -2.81 -5.30 -0.67
CA ALA A 172 -2.77 -6.13 -1.88
C ALA A 172 -2.28 -7.55 -1.57
N LEU A 173 -1.15 -7.67 -0.85
CA LEU A 173 -0.60 -8.96 -0.42
C LEU A 173 -1.59 -9.73 0.47
N TYR A 174 -2.21 -9.06 1.45
CA TYR A 174 -3.20 -9.70 2.34
C TYR A 174 -4.42 -10.22 1.58
N ASN A 175 -4.82 -9.51 0.52
CA ASN A 175 -5.98 -9.84 -0.29
C ASN A 175 -5.65 -10.73 -1.49
N GLY A 176 -4.48 -11.38 -1.52
CA GLY A 176 -4.19 -12.47 -2.47
C GLY A 176 -3.50 -12.06 -3.76
N ALA A 177 -2.93 -10.86 -3.84
CA ALA A 177 -2.15 -10.46 -5.02
C ALA A 177 -1.02 -11.48 -5.29
N THR A 178 -0.91 -11.95 -6.53
CA THR A 178 0.17 -12.84 -6.94
C THR A 178 1.50 -12.10 -7.02
N GLU A 179 1.46 -10.85 -7.48
CA GLU A 179 2.55 -9.90 -7.48
C GLU A 179 2.02 -8.51 -7.13
N VAL A 180 2.83 -7.70 -6.46
CA VAL A 180 2.51 -6.30 -6.18
C VAL A 180 3.54 -5.41 -6.85
N ILE A 181 3.10 -4.63 -7.82
CA ILE A 181 3.94 -3.71 -8.58
C ILE A 181 3.64 -2.29 -8.11
N ILE A 182 4.65 -1.60 -7.60
CA ILE A 182 4.51 -0.23 -7.11
C ILE A 182 5.05 0.79 -8.11
N THR A 183 4.32 1.89 -8.27
CA THR A 183 4.77 3.05 -9.04
C THR A 183 4.25 4.33 -8.40
N GLY A 184 4.97 5.44 -8.53
CA GLY A 184 4.61 6.67 -7.84
C GLY A 184 4.79 6.57 -6.32
N ILE A 185 5.55 5.58 -5.84
CA ILE A 185 5.85 5.36 -4.41
C ILE A 185 7.37 5.38 -4.25
N ASN A 186 7.92 6.57 -4.06
CA ASN A 186 9.34 6.77 -3.80
C ASN A 186 9.57 7.46 -2.44
N PRO A 187 9.94 6.72 -1.39
CA PRO A 187 10.38 7.26 -0.10
C PRO A 187 11.40 8.41 -0.20
N ASP A 188 12.29 8.41 -1.18
CA ASP A 188 13.36 9.40 -1.34
C ASP A 188 12.93 10.65 -2.15
N SER A 189 11.69 10.68 -2.66
CA SER A 189 11.17 11.82 -3.45
C SER A 189 10.33 12.80 -2.60
N GLY A 190 10.55 14.10 -2.77
CA GLY A 190 9.61 15.14 -2.31
C GLY A 190 8.45 15.36 -3.30
N GLY A 191 7.32 15.91 -2.82
CA GLY A 191 6.20 16.37 -3.66
C GLY A 191 5.16 15.33 -4.08
N HIS A 192 4.07 15.80 -4.70
CA HIS A 192 3.00 14.98 -5.27
C HIS A 192 2.73 15.31 -6.75
N VAL A 193 2.41 14.35 -7.61
CA VAL A 193 2.18 14.55 -9.06
C VAL A 193 1.09 15.57 -9.38
N TYR A 194 0.15 15.78 -8.45
CA TYR A 194 -0.96 16.70 -8.58
C TYR A 194 -0.80 17.98 -7.75
N ASN A 195 0.36 18.21 -7.10
CA ASN A 195 0.66 19.49 -6.44
C ASN A 195 2.11 19.92 -6.66
N THR A 196 2.39 21.22 -6.60
CA THR A 196 3.75 21.75 -6.71
C THR A 196 4.40 22.00 -5.35
N GLU A 197 3.69 21.71 -4.25
CA GLU A 197 4.23 21.82 -2.90
C GLU A 197 5.19 20.66 -2.64
N ASN A 198 6.49 20.92 -2.75
CA ASN A 198 7.59 20.00 -2.43
C ASN A 198 7.71 19.74 -0.92
N LEU A 199 6.61 19.33 -0.28
CA LEU A 199 6.61 18.97 1.14
C LEU A 199 7.47 17.73 1.36
N ALA A 200 8.29 17.78 2.41
CA ALA A 200 9.11 16.65 2.83
C ALA A 200 8.24 15.46 3.24
N ARG A 201 8.58 14.26 2.78
CA ARG A 201 7.87 13.03 3.18
C ARG A 201 8.19 12.69 4.63
N LEU A 202 7.16 12.47 5.44
CA LEU A 202 7.28 12.17 6.87
C LEU A 202 7.54 10.68 7.19
N HIS A 203 7.31 9.76 6.25
CA HIS A 203 7.26 8.31 6.51
C HIS A 203 8.42 7.50 5.93
N VAL A 204 9.47 8.16 5.43
CA VAL A 204 10.54 7.57 4.61
C VAL A 204 11.18 6.34 5.27
N ARG A 205 11.60 6.47 6.53
CA ARG A 205 12.29 5.39 7.25
C ARG A 205 11.41 4.16 7.43
N LYS A 206 10.14 4.36 7.82
CA LYS A 206 9.24 3.25 8.11
C LYS A 206 8.82 2.52 6.84
N ASP A 207 8.58 3.27 5.76
CA ASP A 207 8.24 2.70 4.46
C ASP A 207 9.37 1.82 3.93
N ARG A 208 10.62 2.30 4.03
CA ARG A 208 11.81 1.54 3.65
C ARG A 208 11.96 0.26 4.47
N GLU A 209 11.82 0.35 5.80
CA GLU A 209 11.92 -0.81 6.70
C GLU A 209 10.91 -1.91 6.31
N VAL A 210 9.66 -1.52 6.00
CA VAL A 210 8.63 -2.48 5.61
C VAL A 210 8.95 -3.13 4.27
N LEU A 211 9.34 -2.36 3.25
CA LEU A 211 9.69 -2.90 1.94
C LEU A 211 10.88 -3.87 2.02
N GLU A 212 11.94 -3.51 2.74
CA GLU A 212 13.09 -4.38 2.94
C GLU A 212 12.72 -5.69 3.66
N ARG A 213 11.81 -5.63 4.64
CA ARG A 213 11.30 -6.84 5.32
C ARG A 213 10.47 -7.71 4.37
N LEU A 214 9.64 -7.12 3.52
CA LEU A 214 8.85 -7.87 2.54
C LEU A 214 9.78 -8.63 1.57
N LEU A 215 10.82 -7.96 1.06
CA LEU A 215 11.82 -8.60 0.20
C LEU A 215 12.57 -9.73 0.91
N LYS A 216 13.04 -9.51 2.14
CA LYS A 216 13.74 -10.54 2.94
C LYS A 216 12.88 -11.77 3.20
N ARG A 217 11.55 -11.61 3.23
CA ARG A 217 10.58 -12.70 3.41
C ARG A 217 10.14 -13.35 2.10
N GLY A 218 10.69 -12.91 0.97
CA GLY A 218 10.36 -13.47 -0.35
C GLY A 218 8.99 -13.04 -0.88
N TYR A 219 8.40 -11.94 -0.38
CA TYR A 219 7.15 -11.44 -0.96
C TYR A 219 7.40 -10.89 -2.38
N PRO A 220 6.47 -11.11 -3.32
CA PRO A 220 6.61 -10.72 -4.73
C PRO A 220 6.29 -9.23 -4.93
N VAL A 221 7.14 -8.36 -4.40
CA VAL A 221 6.99 -6.90 -4.49
C VAL A 221 8.03 -6.32 -5.46
N PHE A 222 7.54 -5.59 -6.45
CA PHE A 222 8.32 -5.00 -7.53
C PHE A 222 8.04 -3.51 -7.65
N THR A 223 8.89 -2.78 -8.35
CA THR A 223 8.60 -1.41 -8.78
C THR A 223 8.64 -1.27 -10.29
N SER A 224 7.78 -0.42 -10.86
CA SER A 224 7.89 0.02 -12.26
C SER A 224 8.84 1.19 -12.45
N ASP A 225 9.33 1.80 -11.36
CA ASP A 225 10.11 3.03 -11.41
C ASP A 225 11.61 2.73 -11.29
N PRO A 226 12.42 2.92 -12.36
CA PRO A 226 13.84 2.56 -12.35
C PRO A 226 14.65 3.31 -11.27
N ALA A 227 14.28 4.55 -10.96
CA ALA A 227 14.92 5.33 -9.91
C ALA A 227 14.68 4.72 -8.51
N VAL A 228 13.47 4.24 -8.24
CA VAL A 228 13.11 3.57 -6.98
C VAL A 228 13.84 2.25 -6.84
N SER A 229 13.94 1.48 -7.93
CA SER A 229 14.70 0.23 -7.95
C SER A 229 16.16 0.47 -7.56
N ARG A 230 16.80 1.51 -8.12
CA ARG A 230 18.18 1.87 -7.80
C ARG A 230 18.38 2.41 -6.38
N SER A 231 17.47 3.22 -5.84
CA SER A 231 17.68 3.88 -4.54
C SER A 231 17.33 3.01 -3.33
N ILE A 232 16.32 2.14 -3.48
CA ILE A 232 15.78 1.30 -2.39
C ILE A 232 16.20 -0.17 -2.55
N GLY A 233 16.59 -0.58 -3.76
CA GLY A 233 16.93 -1.97 -4.06
C GLY A 233 15.70 -2.86 -4.31
N LEU A 234 14.54 -2.26 -4.59
CA LEU A 234 13.36 -3.02 -5.02
C LEU A 234 13.61 -3.64 -6.41
N PRO A 235 13.23 -4.91 -6.63
CA PRO A 235 13.27 -5.52 -7.95
C PRO A 235 12.45 -4.72 -8.97
N LEU A 236 13.05 -4.41 -10.13
CA LEU A 236 12.34 -3.76 -11.23
C LEU A 236 11.40 -4.77 -11.90
N TRP A 237 10.15 -4.37 -12.14
CA TRP A 237 9.20 -5.15 -12.93
C TRP A 237 9.65 -5.24 -14.39
N LYS A 238 9.88 -6.46 -14.88
CA LYS A 238 10.26 -6.76 -16.27
C LYS A 238 9.22 -7.62 -17.00
N GLY A 239 8.00 -7.65 -16.48
CA GLY A 239 6.92 -8.50 -16.97
C GLY A 239 6.89 -9.89 -16.36
N ARG A 240 5.73 -10.56 -16.48
CA ARG A 240 5.47 -11.88 -15.87
C ARG A 240 6.42 -12.97 -16.34
N ALA A 241 6.83 -12.93 -17.60
CA ALA A 241 7.74 -13.92 -18.18
C ALA A 241 9.14 -13.93 -17.52
N GLU A 242 9.59 -12.80 -16.98
CA GLU A 242 10.84 -12.75 -16.22
C GLU A 242 10.63 -13.27 -14.79
N VAL A 243 9.52 -12.91 -14.14
CA VAL A 243 9.20 -13.36 -12.78
C VAL A 243 9.05 -14.87 -12.70
N GLY A 244 8.33 -15.48 -13.64
CA GLY A 244 8.19 -16.93 -13.74
C GLY A 244 9.55 -17.64 -13.87
N ARG A 245 10.46 -17.10 -14.71
CA ARG A 245 11.82 -17.65 -14.86
C ARG A 245 12.63 -17.58 -13.56
N VAL A 246 12.56 -16.47 -12.82
CA VAL A 246 13.29 -16.30 -11.55
C VAL A 246 12.71 -17.22 -10.47
N GLN A 247 11.39 -17.33 -10.36
CA GLN A 247 10.73 -18.22 -9.41
C GLN A 247 11.00 -19.69 -9.71
N GLU A 248 10.96 -20.09 -10.98
CA GLU A 248 11.30 -21.45 -11.41
C GLU A 248 12.78 -21.80 -11.14
N ALA A 249 13.70 -20.86 -11.40
CA ALA A 249 15.12 -21.04 -11.11
C ALA A 249 15.36 -21.22 -9.61
N ALA A 250 14.73 -20.39 -8.77
CA ALA A 250 14.82 -20.52 -7.31
C ALA A 250 14.26 -21.85 -6.82
N ALA A 251 13.09 -22.27 -7.32
CA ALA A 251 12.47 -23.55 -6.97
C ALA A 251 13.33 -24.76 -7.38
N LYS A 252 14.02 -24.70 -8.54
CA LYS A 252 14.96 -25.73 -8.98
C LYS A 252 16.18 -25.83 -8.08
N THR A 253 16.74 -24.69 -7.64
CA THR A 253 17.88 -24.64 -6.70
C THR A 253 17.50 -25.24 -5.35
N THR A 254 16.38 -24.82 -4.76
CA THR A 254 15.90 -25.36 -3.47
C THR A 254 15.63 -26.87 -3.56
N ARG A 255 15.06 -27.35 -4.68
CA ARG A 255 14.84 -28.79 -4.90
C ARG A 255 16.15 -29.57 -5.05
N ALA A 256 17.19 -28.98 -5.63
CA ALA A 256 18.51 -29.59 -5.75
C ALA A 256 19.23 -29.66 -4.40
N GLU A 257 19.18 -28.60 -3.60
CA GLU A 257 19.74 -28.55 -2.24
C GLU A 257 19.05 -29.55 -1.30
N LEU A 258 17.71 -29.67 -1.38
CA LEU A 258 16.97 -30.68 -0.63
C LEU A 258 17.37 -32.11 -1.04
N LYS A 259 17.54 -32.37 -2.35
CA LYS A 259 18.00 -33.68 -2.83
C LYS A 259 19.41 -34.02 -2.38
N GLN A 260 20.33 -33.05 -2.39
CA GLN A 260 21.69 -33.25 -1.86
C GLN A 260 21.69 -33.48 -0.36
N THR A 261 20.84 -32.78 0.39
CA THR A 261 20.70 -32.95 1.84
C THR A 261 20.15 -34.32 2.21
N VAL A 262 19.12 -34.81 1.49
CA VAL A 262 18.56 -36.15 1.66
C VAL A 262 19.56 -37.24 1.24
N ALA A 263 20.34 -37.02 0.18
CA ALA A 263 21.39 -37.95 -0.25
C ALA A 263 22.58 -38.01 0.73
N ALA A 264 22.86 -36.92 1.45
CA ALA A 264 23.93 -36.85 2.43
C ALA A 264 23.55 -37.41 3.82
N ASN A 265 22.26 -37.61 4.10
CA ASN A 265 21.77 -38.18 5.37
C ASN A 265 20.59 -39.13 5.12
N PRO A 266 20.84 -40.39 4.73
CA PRO A 266 19.80 -41.35 4.36
C PRO A 266 18.96 -41.88 5.54
N SER A 267 19.23 -41.47 6.79
CA SER A 267 18.54 -41.94 8.00
C SER A 267 17.31 -41.11 8.43
N LEU A 268 16.82 -40.20 7.57
CA LEU A 268 15.61 -39.39 7.79
C LEU A 268 14.48 -39.69 6.78
N GLY A 269 14.54 -40.86 6.12
CA GLY A 269 13.47 -41.39 5.27
C GLY A 269 12.53 -42.32 6.01
#